data_AF-A0A930WGX0-F1
#
_entry.id   AF-A0A930WGX0-F1
#
_cell.length_a   1.000
_cell.length_b   1.000
_cell.length_c   1.000
_cell.angle_alpha   90.00
_cell.angle_beta   90.00
_cell.angle_gamma   90.00
#
_symmetry.space_group_name_H-M   'P 1'
#
loop_
_entity.id
_entity.type
_entity.pdbx_description
1 polymer ?
#
loop_
_entity_poly.entity_id
_entity_poly.type
_entity_poly.pdbx_seq_one_letter_code
_entity_poly.pdbx_strand_id
1 'polypeptide(L)'
;IAEAVKLGVAAAGGTPIEFPSIGVCDGIAMGHTGMKYSLASRELIADSIEAVTMASGFDGLVLIPNCDKVVPGMLMAAARLNIPAILVSGGPMLAGRHHGRNISVSQAFEAAGMFAAGKMDAEEMTAIEEHACPSCGSCAGLFTANTMNSLTEVLGMGLPGNGTIPAPYTGERRLLAKMAGTIILDLVRKNICPRDIMTRDAFENAITVDMGIGGSSNTVLHLTAIAHEAGIELPTPLFDEISRRTPYITKLSPAGTHHMQDLNEAGGISAVMKELSKKNLLHLDALTVTGTVRERIAHAEVLDPTVIHSVDHPYRNEGGLAILSGNLAPDYAVVKASAVSDDMLTYRGSAKCFNSEEEGVNAIMEGKIH
;
A
#
# COMPACT_ATOMS: atom_id res chain seq x y z
N ILE A 1 2.37 -19.03 3.73
CA ILE A 1 3.31 -18.26 2.88
C ILE A 1 4.75 -18.54 3.29
N ALA A 2 5.10 -18.38 4.58
CA ALA A 2 6.42 -18.76 5.11
C ALA A 2 6.90 -20.14 4.65
N GLU A 3 6.08 -21.19 4.78
CA GLU A 3 6.44 -22.53 4.29
C GLU A 3 6.79 -22.58 2.79
N ALA A 4 6.09 -21.82 1.95
CA ALA A 4 6.38 -21.74 0.53
C ALA A 4 7.72 -21.03 0.27
N VAL A 5 8.02 -19.97 1.02
CA VAL A 5 9.34 -19.31 0.99
C VAL A 5 10.44 -20.26 1.41
N LYS A 6 10.28 -20.97 2.54
CA LYS A 6 11.27 -21.93 3.05
C LYS A 6 11.57 -23.03 2.03
N LEU A 7 10.55 -23.54 1.35
CA LEU A 7 10.73 -24.48 0.24
C LEU A 7 11.53 -23.88 -0.92
N GLY A 8 11.29 -22.62 -1.28
CA GLY A 8 12.06 -21.92 -2.31
C GLY A 8 13.54 -21.74 -1.94
N VAL A 9 13.80 -21.32 -0.69
CA VAL A 9 15.16 -21.17 -0.14
C VAL A 9 15.89 -22.50 -0.13
N ALA A 10 15.26 -23.55 0.42
CA ALA A 10 15.84 -24.88 0.47
C ALA A 10 16.13 -25.46 -0.92
N ALA A 11 15.20 -25.29 -1.87
CA ALA A 11 15.38 -25.74 -3.25
C ALA A 11 16.53 -25.00 -3.98
N ALA A 12 16.82 -23.76 -3.60
CA ALA A 12 17.94 -22.98 -4.12
C ALA A 12 19.29 -23.23 -3.42
N GLY A 13 19.31 -24.12 -2.42
CA GLY A 13 20.50 -24.51 -1.66
C GLY A 13 20.77 -23.68 -0.39
N GLY A 14 19.80 -22.89 0.06
CA GLY A 14 19.87 -22.14 1.32
C GLY A 14 19.33 -22.90 2.53
N THR A 15 19.64 -22.42 3.73
CA THR A 15 19.06 -22.93 4.99
C THR A 15 18.06 -21.92 5.55
N PRO A 16 16.76 -22.15 5.41
CA PRO A 16 15.76 -21.20 5.87
C PRO A 16 15.54 -21.29 7.38
N ILE A 17 15.67 -20.16 8.09
CA ILE A 17 15.31 -20.01 9.50
C ILE A 17 14.17 -19.02 9.62
N GLU A 18 13.08 -19.41 10.25
CA GLU A 18 11.88 -18.60 10.42
C GLU A 18 11.85 -17.97 11.80
N PHE A 19 11.54 -16.67 11.88
CA PHE A 19 11.23 -15.98 13.12
C PHE A 19 10.06 -15.02 12.91
N PRO A 20 9.17 -14.83 13.91
CA PRO A 20 8.06 -13.92 13.81
C PRO A 20 8.46 -12.48 14.18
N SER A 21 7.73 -11.51 13.62
CA SER A 21 7.62 -10.14 14.14
C SER A 21 6.16 -9.86 14.49
N ILE A 22 5.92 -8.88 15.36
CA ILE A 22 4.57 -8.48 15.77
C ILE A 22 3.82 -7.78 14.62
N GLY A 23 2.51 -7.65 14.76
CA GLY A 23 1.69 -6.86 13.85
C GLY A 23 0.38 -6.47 14.51
N VAL A 24 -0.06 -5.23 14.29
CA VAL A 24 -1.35 -4.72 14.75
C VAL A 24 -2.30 -4.64 13.56
N CYS A 25 -3.56 -5.03 13.77
CA CYS A 25 -4.61 -4.90 12.77
C CYS A 25 -5.32 -3.55 12.94
N ASP A 26 -5.07 -2.60 12.02
CA ASP A 26 -5.74 -1.29 12.04
C ASP A 26 -7.26 -1.43 11.99
N GLY A 27 -7.79 -2.36 11.19
CA GLY A 27 -9.23 -2.59 11.08
C GLY A 27 -9.90 -2.98 12.40
N ILE A 28 -9.19 -3.71 13.27
CA ILE A 28 -9.68 -4.06 14.62
C ILE A 28 -9.46 -2.89 15.59
N ALA A 29 -8.32 -2.20 15.48
CA ALA A 29 -7.93 -1.13 16.39
C ALA A 29 -8.75 0.17 16.22
N MET A 30 -9.50 0.30 15.12
CA MET A 30 -10.30 1.49 14.80
C MET A 30 -11.39 1.75 15.86
N GLY A 31 -11.56 3.03 16.21
CA GLY A 31 -12.64 3.47 17.11
C GLY A 31 -12.39 3.25 18.61
N HIS A 32 -11.19 2.84 19.02
CA HIS A 32 -10.83 2.73 20.44
C HIS A 32 -9.35 3.01 20.72
N THR A 33 -8.95 2.98 22.00
CA THR A 33 -7.59 3.32 22.48
C THR A 33 -6.46 2.57 21.77
N GLY A 34 -6.73 1.41 21.18
CA GLY A 34 -5.76 0.60 20.45
C GLY A 34 -5.16 1.32 19.23
N MET A 35 -5.91 2.22 18.60
CA MET A 35 -5.42 2.98 17.44
C MET A 35 -4.15 3.80 17.75
N LYS A 36 -3.96 4.21 19.01
CA LYS A 36 -2.75 4.92 19.46
C LYS A 36 -1.46 4.08 19.32
N TYR A 37 -1.58 2.76 19.18
CA TYR A 37 -0.44 1.85 19.04
C TYR A 37 -0.18 1.43 17.59
N SER A 38 -1.05 1.79 16.63
CA SER A 38 -0.91 1.38 15.22
C SER A 38 0.38 1.93 14.61
N LEU A 39 0.53 3.25 14.48
CA LEU A 39 1.69 3.83 13.81
C LEU A 39 3.01 3.49 14.54
N ALA A 40 2.99 3.48 15.87
CA ALA A 40 4.15 3.10 16.68
C ALA A 40 4.59 1.65 16.44
N SER A 41 3.66 0.74 16.05
CA SER A 41 4.03 -0.63 15.73
C SER A 41 4.96 -0.72 14.51
N ARG A 42 4.96 0.28 13.61
CA ARG A 42 5.90 0.34 12.47
C ARG A 42 7.35 0.29 12.94
N GLU A 43 7.67 1.09 13.96
CA GLU A 43 9.02 1.17 14.55
C GLU A 43 9.37 -0.12 15.29
N LEU A 44 8.44 -0.63 16.11
CA LEU A 44 8.64 -1.88 16.84
C LEU A 44 8.92 -3.07 15.90
N ILE A 45 8.25 -3.11 14.75
CA ILE A 45 8.49 -4.12 13.71
C ILE A 45 9.90 -3.96 13.16
N ALA A 46 10.28 -2.74 12.76
CA ALA A 46 11.60 -2.47 12.22
C ALA A 46 12.71 -2.87 13.19
N ASP A 47 12.62 -2.40 14.44
CA ASP A 47 13.59 -2.67 15.51
C ASP A 47 13.65 -4.16 15.87
N SER A 48 12.51 -4.86 15.89
CA SER A 48 12.47 -6.30 16.20
C SER A 48 13.20 -7.13 15.14
N ILE A 49 13.04 -6.78 13.86
CA ILE A 49 13.69 -7.47 12.75
C ILE A 49 15.19 -7.17 12.76
N GLU A 50 15.56 -5.91 12.99
CA GLU A 50 16.96 -5.51 13.11
C GLU A 50 17.68 -6.29 14.22
N ALA A 51 17.09 -6.31 15.42
CA ALA A 51 17.69 -6.96 16.58
C ALA A 51 17.92 -8.46 16.35
N VAL A 52 16.91 -9.19 15.86
CA VAL A 52 17.02 -10.63 15.61
C VAL A 52 18.02 -10.91 14.48
N THR A 53 18.00 -10.10 13.42
CA THR A 53 18.89 -10.27 12.28
C THR A 53 20.35 -10.09 12.67
N MET A 54 20.67 -9.00 13.38
CA MET A 54 22.03 -8.70 13.82
C MET A 54 22.54 -9.74 14.83
N ALA A 55 21.70 -10.16 15.76
CA ALA A 55 22.08 -11.17 16.76
C ALA A 55 22.29 -12.57 16.15
N SER A 56 21.55 -12.92 15.10
CA SER A 56 21.63 -14.25 14.47
C SER A 56 22.68 -14.33 13.36
N GLY A 57 23.10 -13.20 12.78
CA GLY A 57 24.07 -13.16 11.69
C GLY A 57 23.52 -13.73 10.38
N PHE A 58 22.28 -13.38 10.00
CA PHE A 58 21.70 -13.85 8.74
C PHE A 58 22.35 -13.18 7.51
N ASP A 59 22.56 -13.96 6.44
CA ASP A 59 23.14 -13.47 5.17
C ASP A 59 22.13 -12.76 4.26
N GLY A 60 20.83 -13.03 4.44
CA GLY A 60 19.77 -12.41 3.67
C GLY A 60 18.38 -12.65 4.25
N LEU A 61 17.41 -11.84 3.84
CA LEU A 61 16.07 -11.82 4.41
C LEU A 61 14.97 -11.99 3.37
N VAL A 62 14.01 -12.86 3.67
CA VAL A 62 12.69 -12.84 3.00
C VAL A 62 11.67 -12.31 3.99
N LEU A 63 11.15 -11.12 3.71
CA LEU A 63 10.24 -10.40 4.59
C LEU A 63 8.79 -10.61 4.11
N ILE A 64 7.92 -11.04 5.02
CA ILE A 64 6.55 -11.46 4.69
C ILE A 64 5.54 -10.56 5.42
N PRO A 65 5.26 -9.34 4.89
CA PRO A 65 4.29 -8.44 5.50
C PRO A 65 2.86 -8.71 5.00
N ASN A 66 1.88 -8.03 5.59
CA ASN A 66 0.59 -7.86 4.90
C ASN A 66 -0.22 -6.66 5.39
N CYS A 67 -0.36 -6.51 6.70
CA CYS A 67 -1.19 -5.45 7.29
C CYS A 67 -0.51 -4.06 7.21
N ASP A 68 -1.31 -3.01 7.39
CA ASP A 68 -1.02 -1.60 7.12
C ASP A 68 0.42 -1.18 7.48
N LYS A 69 0.77 -1.20 8.77
CA LYS A 69 2.08 -0.74 9.29
C LYS A 69 3.18 -1.78 9.20
N VAL A 70 2.84 -3.03 8.90
CA VAL A 70 3.80 -4.15 8.79
C VAL A 70 4.64 -4.01 7.53
N VAL A 71 4.02 -3.65 6.40
CA VAL A 71 4.73 -3.46 5.12
C VAL A 71 5.85 -2.40 5.22
N PRO A 72 5.57 -1.15 5.65
CA PRO A 72 6.62 -0.15 5.78
C PRO A 72 7.62 -0.48 6.88
N GLY A 73 7.22 -1.09 8.01
CA GLY A 73 8.16 -1.49 9.07
C GLY A 73 9.20 -2.52 8.56
N MET A 74 8.77 -3.48 7.74
CA MET A 74 9.68 -4.43 7.11
C MET A 74 10.58 -3.78 6.05
N LEU A 75 10.06 -2.83 5.25
CA LEU A 75 10.89 -2.07 4.30
C LEU A 75 11.95 -1.21 5.00
N MET A 76 11.58 -0.57 6.12
CA MET A 76 12.50 0.19 6.96
C MET A 76 13.62 -0.71 7.51
N ALA A 77 13.28 -1.90 8.04
CA ALA A 77 14.29 -2.86 8.48
C ALA A 77 15.24 -3.28 7.36
N ALA A 78 14.72 -3.56 6.16
CA ALA A 78 15.54 -3.91 5.00
C ALA A 78 16.51 -2.78 4.64
N ALA A 79 16.02 -1.54 4.59
CA ALA A 79 16.82 -0.35 4.28
C ALA A 79 17.93 -0.10 5.33
N ARG A 80 17.61 -0.27 6.62
CA ARG A 80 18.52 -0.06 7.75
C ARG A 80 19.64 -1.11 7.80
N LEU A 81 19.26 -2.39 7.73
CA LEU A 81 20.20 -3.52 7.79
C LEU A 81 21.09 -3.60 6.55
N ASN A 82 20.53 -3.27 5.38
CA ASN A 82 21.20 -3.30 4.09
C ASN A 82 21.95 -4.61 3.78
N ILE A 83 21.42 -5.74 4.24
CA ILE A 83 21.79 -7.08 3.76
C ILE A 83 20.79 -7.50 2.66
N PRO A 84 21.16 -8.37 1.71
CA PRO A 84 20.28 -8.83 0.65
C PRO A 84 18.88 -9.18 1.16
N ALA A 85 17.85 -8.55 0.61
CA ALA A 85 16.48 -8.75 1.08
C ALA A 85 15.46 -8.67 -0.05
N ILE A 86 14.36 -9.41 0.12
CA ILE A 86 13.20 -9.41 -0.77
C ILE A 86 11.91 -9.45 0.04
N LEU A 87 10.88 -8.77 -0.44
CA LEU A 87 9.56 -8.77 0.19
C LEU A 87 8.57 -9.61 -0.61
N VAL A 88 7.77 -10.41 0.09
CA VAL A 88 6.63 -11.12 -0.48
C VAL A 88 5.44 -11.06 0.47
N SER A 89 4.43 -10.30 0.09
CA SER A 89 3.25 -10.06 0.92
C SER A 89 2.32 -11.28 0.98
N GLY A 90 1.43 -11.28 1.99
CA GLY A 90 0.33 -12.24 2.07
C GLY A 90 -0.72 -12.08 0.96
N GLY A 91 -0.90 -10.85 0.45
CA GLY A 91 -1.89 -10.48 -0.55
C GLY A 91 -3.19 -9.92 0.04
N PRO A 92 -3.99 -9.21 -0.78
CA PRO A 92 -5.30 -8.70 -0.39
C PRO A 92 -6.33 -9.81 -0.24
N MET A 93 -7.31 -9.59 0.63
CA MET A 93 -8.52 -10.41 0.67
C MET A 93 -9.39 -10.12 -0.55
N LEU A 94 -10.28 -11.04 -0.90
CA LEU A 94 -11.30 -10.78 -1.90
C LEU A 94 -12.34 -9.79 -1.35
N ALA A 95 -12.88 -8.94 -2.22
CA ALA A 95 -14.04 -8.13 -1.84
C ALA A 95 -15.22 -9.02 -1.44
N GLY A 96 -15.92 -8.61 -0.38
CA GLY A 96 -17.19 -9.17 0.02
C GLY A 96 -18.27 -8.95 -1.03
N ARG A 97 -19.36 -9.72 -0.95
CA ARG A 97 -20.53 -9.54 -1.83
C ARG A 97 -21.80 -9.45 -1.00
N HIS A 98 -22.57 -8.38 -1.20
CA HIS A 98 -23.88 -8.19 -0.59
C HIS A 98 -24.85 -7.62 -1.63
N HIS A 99 -26.02 -8.25 -1.79
CA HIS A 99 -27.02 -7.91 -2.83
C HIS A 99 -26.46 -7.66 -4.24
N GLY A 100 -25.49 -8.47 -4.65
CA GLY A 100 -24.85 -8.39 -5.97
C GLY A 100 -23.80 -7.30 -6.11
N ARG A 101 -23.57 -6.47 -5.09
CA ARG A 101 -22.53 -5.43 -5.04
C ARG A 101 -21.31 -5.89 -4.27
N ASN A 102 -20.14 -5.39 -4.67
CA ASN A 102 -18.91 -5.60 -3.91
C ASN A 102 -18.92 -4.70 -2.67
N ILE A 103 -18.53 -5.27 -1.54
CA ILE A 103 -18.39 -4.56 -0.26
C ILE A 103 -17.04 -4.88 0.38
N SER A 104 -16.62 -4.05 1.32
CA SER A 104 -15.37 -4.17 2.06
C SER A 104 -15.56 -3.67 3.49
N VAL A 105 -14.49 -3.72 4.30
CA VAL A 105 -14.49 -3.20 5.67
C VAL A 105 -14.99 -1.74 5.77
N SER A 106 -14.78 -0.92 4.74
CA SER A 106 -15.30 0.46 4.72
C SER A 106 -16.83 0.51 4.75
N GLN A 107 -17.50 -0.37 4.02
CA GLN A 107 -18.96 -0.48 4.03
C GLN A 107 -19.48 -0.97 5.39
N ALA A 108 -18.73 -1.81 6.10
CA ALA A 108 -19.09 -2.21 7.46
C ALA A 108 -19.05 -1.01 8.44
N PHE A 109 -18.05 -0.13 8.32
CA PHE A 109 -18.00 1.10 9.12
C PHE A 109 -19.12 2.08 8.75
N GLU A 110 -19.42 2.23 7.46
CA GLU A 110 -20.55 3.04 6.99
C GLU A 110 -21.89 2.49 7.48
N ALA A 111 -22.06 1.17 7.50
CA ALA A 111 -23.26 0.49 8.00
C ALA A 111 -23.54 0.82 9.47
N ALA A 112 -22.52 0.83 10.33
CA ALA A 112 -22.66 1.24 11.73
C ALA A 112 -23.17 2.69 11.85
N GLY A 113 -22.65 3.60 11.00
CA GLY A 113 -23.13 4.99 10.94
C GLY A 113 -24.58 5.11 10.44
N MET A 114 -24.95 4.35 9.42
CA MET A 114 -26.32 4.34 8.88
C MET A 114 -27.33 3.77 9.87
N PHE A 115 -26.95 2.72 10.62
CA PHE A 115 -27.76 2.15 11.69
C PHE A 115 -27.98 3.17 12.82
N ALA A 116 -26.91 3.83 13.28
CA ALA A 116 -27.01 4.87 14.31
C ALA A 116 -27.88 6.07 13.87
N ALA A 117 -27.89 6.38 12.57
CA ALA A 117 -28.74 7.42 11.97
C ALA A 117 -30.19 6.97 11.69
N GLY A 118 -30.57 5.72 12.04
CA GLY A 118 -31.90 5.17 11.78
C GLY A 118 -32.22 4.91 10.31
N LYS A 119 -31.19 4.83 9.44
CA LYS A 119 -31.32 4.60 7.99
C LYS A 119 -31.13 3.13 7.58
N MET A 120 -30.79 2.27 8.52
CA MET A 120 -30.53 0.84 8.33
C MET A 120 -31.02 0.09 9.58
N ASP A 121 -31.55 -1.11 9.40
CA ASP A 121 -31.93 -1.99 10.52
C ASP A 121 -30.77 -2.89 10.97
N ALA A 122 -30.93 -3.55 12.11
CA ALA A 122 -29.87 -4.38 12.68
C ALA A 122 -29.59 -5.65 11.83
N GLU A 123 -30.61 -6.16 11.12
CA GLU A 123 -30.46 -7.36 10.29
C GLU A 123 -29.58 -7.07 9.08
N GLU A 124 -29.82 -5.96 8.40
CA GLU A 124 -29.02 -5.50 7.26
C GLU A 124 -27.59 -5.14 7.69
N MET A 125 -27.42 -4.48 8.84
CA MET A 125 -26.09 -4.18 9.38
C MET A 125 -25.29 -5.46 9.66
N THR A 126 -25.92 -6.46 10.28
CA THR A 126 -25.31 -7.77 10.57
C THR A 126 -24.96 -8.48 9.27
N ALA A 127 -25.83 -8.45 8.26
CA ALA A 127 -25.55 -9.05 6.96
C ALA A 127 -24.30 -8.43 6.30
N ILE A 128 -24.16 -7.10 6.34
CA ILE A 128 -22.97 -6.42 5.81
C ILE A 128 -21.70 -6.85 6.57
N GLU A 129 -21.76 -6.92 7.91
CA GLU A 129 -20.64 -7.36 8.75
C GLU A 129 -20.16 -8.77 8.35
N GLU A 130 -21.08 -9.73 8.22
CA GLU A 130 -20.78 -11.12 7.90
C GLU A 130 -20.17 -11.30 6.49
N HIS A 131 -20.51 -10.41 5.55
CA HIS A 131 -20.09 -10.53 4.16
C HIS A 131 -18.90 -9.63 3.77
N ALA A 132 -18.53 -8.63 4.58
CA ALA A 132 -17.52 -7.64 4.23
C ALA A 132 -16.08 -8.20 4.12
N CYS A 133 -15.77 -9.28 4.86
CA CYS A 133 -14.42 -9.85 4.98
C CYS A 133 -14.44 -11.37 4.68
N PRO A 134 -14.67 -11.80 3.43
CA PRO A 134 -14.96 -13.20 3.11
C PRO A 134 -13.74 -14.13 3.13
N SER A 135 -12.52 -13.59 3.18
CA SER A 135 -11.30 -14.37 3.07
C SER A 135 -10.14 -13.78 3.87
N CYS A 136 -9.05 -14.56 4.01
CA CYS A 136 -7.80 -14.02 4.53
C CYS A 136 -7.18 -12.99 3.58
N GLY A 137 -6.32 -12.12 4.13
CA GLY A 137 -5.58 -11.11 3.38
C GLY A 137 -5.59 -9.73 4.06
N SER A 138 -4.91 -8.75 3.48
CA SER A 138 -5.09 -7.33 3.80
C SER A 138 -6.49 -6.88 3.32
N CYS A 139 -6.90 -5.65 3.65
CA CYS A 139 -8.19 -5.10 3.20
C CYS A 139 -8.40 -5.28 1.68
N ALA A 140 -9.64 -5.36 1.18
CA ALA A 140 -9.88 -5.59 -0.26
C ALA A 140 -9.67 -4.35 -1.15
N GLY A 141 -9.81 -3.14 -0.59
CA GLY A 141 -9.63 -1.86 -1.30
C GLY A 141 -8.19 -1.32 -1.27
N LEU A 142 -7.92 -0.23 -1.97
CA LEU A 142 -6.63 0.45 -2.01
C LEU A 142 -6.41 1.35 -0.78
N PHE A 143 -6.38 0.72 0.39
CA PHE A 143 -5.93 1.32 1.65
C PHE A 143 -4.40 1.25 1.78
N THR A 144 -3.84 1.69 2.91
CA THR A 144 -2.39 1.76 3.09
C THR A 144 -1.70 0.41 2.87
N ALA A 145 -2.27 -0.70 3.37
CA ALA A 145 -1.69 -2.03 3.20
C ALA A 145 -1.45 -2.38 1.72
N ASN A 146 -2.47 -2.23 0.88
CA ASN A 146 -2.37 -2.57 -0.54
C ASN A 146 -1.62 -1.50 -1.34
N THR A 147 -1.71 -0.25 -0.93
CA THR A 147 -0.89 0.81 -1.50
C THR A 147 0.58 0.47 -1.27
N MET A 148 1.00 0.23 -0.02
CA MET A 148 2.38 -0.12 0.30
C MET A 148 2.82 -1.46 -0.31
N ASN A 149 1.96 -2.49 -0.37
CA ASN A 149 2.31 -3.73 -1.07
C ASN A 149 2.52 -3.51 -2.58
N SER A 150 1.73 -2.62 -3.19
CA SER A 150 1.92 -2.20 -4.59
C SER A 150 3.21 -1.40 -4.75
N LEU A 151 3.50 -0.47 -3.84
CA LEU A 151 4.74 0.31 -3.87
C LEU A 151 5.98 -0.52 -3.55
N THR A 152 5.87 -1.61 -2.79
CA THR A 152 6.96 -2.59 -2.63
C THR A 152 7.34 -3.22 -3.97
N GLU A 153 6.36 -3.50 -4.83
CA GLU A 153 6.63 -3.90 -6.21
C GLU A 153 7.37 -2.75 -6.94
N VAL A 154 6.81 -1.54 -6.97
CA VAL A 154 7.37 -0.40 -7.71
C VAL A 154 8.79 -0.01 -7.27
N LEU A 155 9.06 -0.01 -5.97
CA LEU A 155 10.39 0.23 -5.38
C LEU A 155 11.43 -0.81 -5.82
N GLY A 156 10.98 -1.91 -6.43
CA GLY A 156 11.84 -2.99 -6.90
C GLY A 156 12.14 -4.06 -5.84
N MET A 157 11.62 -3.92 -4.62
CA MET A 157 11.86 -4.84 -3.50
C MET A 157 10.93 -6.06 -3.47
N GLY A 158 9.83 -6.00 -4.21
CA GLY A 158 8.89 -7.11 -4.42
C GLY A 158 8.88 -7.62 -5.86
N LEU A 159 8.38 -8.84 -6.03
CA LEU A 159 8.14 -9.44 -7.34
C LEU A 159 6.85 -8.89 -7.98
N PRO A 160 6.71 -8.94 -9.32
CA PRO A 160 5.46 -8.62 -10.00
C PRO A 160 4.29 -9.43 -9.43
N GLY A 161 3.18 -8.74 -9.14
CA GLY A 161 2.00 -9.34 -8.52
C GLY A 161 2.05 -9.38 -6.99
N ASN A 162 3.14 -8.93 -6.36
CA ASN A 162 3.22 -8.78 -4.90
C ASN A 162 2.08 -7.93 -4.36
N GLY A 163 1.78 -6.80 -5.02
CA GLY A 163 0.72 -5.88 -4.62
C GLY A 163 -0.70 -6.42 -4.82
N THR A 164 -0.91 -7.21 -5.87
CA THR A 164 -2.25 -7.40 -6.44
C THR A 164 -2.80 -8.81 -6.32
N ILE A 165 -1.96 -9.86 -6.38
CA ILE A 165 -2.45 -11.26 -6.40
C ILE A 165 -3.23 -11.57 -5.11
N PRO A 166 -4.54 -11.83 -5.14
CA PRO A 166 -5.30 -12.09 -3.92
C PRO A 166 -4.73 -13.23 -3.06
N ALA A 167 -4.78 -13.08 -1.74
CA ALA A 167 -4.33 -14.11 -0.80
C ALA A 167 -5.03 -15.47 -1.01
N PRO A 168 -6.34 -15.52 -1.37
CA PRO A 168 -7.02 -16.79 -1.66
C PRO A 168 -6.63 -17.43 -2.98
N TYR A 169 -5.90 -16.75 -3.87
CA TYR A 169 -5.39 -17.33 -5.13
C TYR A 169 -4.14 -18.17 -4.80
N THR A 170 -4.36 -19.22 -4.01
CA THR A 170 -3.30 -19.94 -3.27
C THR A 170 -2.22 -20.53 -4.17
N GLY A 171 -2.55 -20.91 -5.41
CA GLY A 171 -1.58 -21.37 -6.40
C GLY A 171 -0.57 -20.29 -6.75
N GLU A 172 -1.04 -19.17 -7.30
CA GLU A 172 -0.23 -18.02 -7.70
C GLU A 172 0.52 -17.40 -6.51
N ARG A 173 -0.18 -17.17 -5.39
CA ARG A 173 0.42 -16.53 -4.21
C ARG A 173 1.51 -17.41 -3.56
N ARG A 174 1.35 -18.75 -3.54
CA ARG A 174 2.40 -19.67 -3.06
C ARG A 174 3.54 -19.81 -4.07
N LEU A 175 3.27 -19.72 -5.38
CA LEU A 175 4.30 -19.69 -6.41
C LEU A 175 5.18 -18.46 -6.24
N LEU A 176 4.58 -17.27 -6.07
CA LEU A 176 5.29 -16.02 -5.82
C LEU A 176 6.20 -16.13 -4.58
N ALA A 177 5.69 -16.72 -3.50
CA ALA A 177 6.46 -16.96 -2.28
C ALA A 177 7.64 -17.92 -2.48
N LYS A 178 7.44 -19.02 -3.22
CA LYS A 178 8.54 -19.93 -3.59
C LYS A 178 9.60 -19.21 -4.42
N MET A 179 9.19 -18.42 -5.41
CA MET A 179 10.10 -17.64 -6.25
C MET A 179 10.90 -16.64 -5.42
N ALA A 180 10.28 -15.93 -4.48
CA ALA A 180 11.00 -15.02 -3.60
C ALA A 180 12.06 -15.75 -2.76
N GLY A 181 11.71 -16.94 -2.24
CA GLY A 181 12.66 -17.83 -1.56
C GLY A 181 13.80 -18.33 -2.46
N THR A 182 13.58 -18.51 -3.77
CA THR A 182 14.67 -18.84 -4.70
C THR A 182 15.55 -17.61 -4.99
N ILE A 183 14.95 -16.47 -5.26
CA ILE A 183 15.62 -15.24 -5.72
C ILE A 183 16.51 -14.64 -4.64
N ILE A 184 16.14 -14.75 -3.35
CA ILE A 184 16.98 -14.25 -2.26
C ILE A 184 18.38 -14.87 -2.28
N LEU A 185 18.54 -16.15 -2.66
CA LEU A 185 19.87 -16.75 -2.79
C LEU A 185 20.69 -16.11 -3.91
N ASP A 186 20.06 -15.71 -5.01
CA ASP A 186 20.74 -15.02 -6.10
C ASP A 186 21.15 -13.60 -5.70
N LEU A 187 20.31 -12.90 -4.92
CA LEU A 187 20.65 -11.60 -4.35
C LEU A 187 21.83 -11.72 -3.38
N VAL A 188 21.86 -12.75 -2.53
CA VAL A 188 22.98 -13.04 -1.63
C VAL A 188 24.27 -13.32 -2.41
N ARG A 189 24.22 -14.19 -3.44
CA ARG A 189 25.39 -14.51 -4.28
C ARG A 189 25.96 -13.28 -5.00
N LYS A 190 25.08 -12.38 -5.46
CA LYS A 190 25.46 -11.16 -6.17
C LYS A 190 25.74 -9.98 -5.23
N ASN A 191 25.48 -10.15 -3.93
CA ASN A 191 25.50 -9.09 -2.92
C ASN A 191 24.71 -7.85 -3.35
N ILE A 192 23.49 -8.06 -3.88
CA ILE A 192 22.56 -6.98 -4.21
C ILE A 192 21.74 -6.70 -2.95
N CYS A 193 21.91 -5.50 -2.40
CA CYS A 193 21.31 -5.07 -1.16
C CYS A 193 20.16 -4.08 -1.38
N PRO A 194 19.28 -3.88 -0.37
CA PRO A 194 18.15 -2.97 -0.46
C PRO A 194 18.52 -1.55 -0.88
N ARG A 195 19.66 -1.00 -0.48
CA ARG A 195 20.10 0.36 -0.89
C ARG A 195 20.59 0.44 -2.34
N ASP A 196 20.93 -0.68 -2.98
CA ASP A 196 21.21 -0.73 -4.42
C ASP A 196 19.92 -0.63 -5.26
N ILE A 197 18.79 -1.02 -4.65
CA ILE A 197 17.46 -1.08 -5.28
C ILE A 197 16.65 0.18 -4.95
N MET A 198 16.55 0.54 -3.67
CA MET A 198 15.78 1.68 -3.17
C MET A 198 16.57 2.98 -3.34
N THR A 199 16.85 3.34 -4.59
CA THR A 199 17.51 4.59 -4.97
C THR A 199 16.51 5.74 -5.04
N ARG A 200 17.00 6.98 -5.21
CA ARG A 200 16.13 8.15 -5.42
C ARG A 200 15.18 7.95 -6.60
N ASP A 201 15.65 7.35 -7.68
CA ASP A 201 14.85 7.02 -8.86
C ASP A 201 13.75 5.99 -8.55
N ALA A 202 14.04 4.99 -7.70
CA ALA A 202 13.02 4.04 -7.25
C ALA A 202 11.94 4.70 -6.37
N PHE A 203 12.32 5.65 -5.51
CA PHE A 203 11.35 6.43 -4.74
C PHE A 203 10.52 7.37 -5.62
N GLU A 204 11.12 8.04 -6.60
CA GLU A 204 10.37 8.85 -7.57
C GLU A 204 9.39 7.98 -8.38
N ASN A 205 9.79 6.77 -8.80
CA ASN A 205 8.88 5.80 -9.40
C ASN A 205 7.72 5.42 -8.48
N ALA A 206 8.01 5.16 -7.20
CA ALA A 206 7.00 4.81 -6.21
C ALA A 206 5.99 5.95 -6.03
N ILE A 207 6.45 7.20 -5.93
CA ILE A 207 5.56 8.36 -5.85
C ILE A 207 4.72 8.49 -7.14
N THR A 208 5.33 8.39 -8.33
CA THR A 208 4.60 8.45 -9.60
C THR A 208 3.50 7.38 -9.66
N VAL A 209 3.79 6.13 -9.31
CA VAL A 209 2.76 5.08 -9.32
C VAL A 209 1.69 5.34 -8.26
N ASP A 210 2.06 5.79 -7.06
CA ASP A 210 1.12 6.15 -5.99
C ASP A 210 0.11 7.21 -6.45
N MET A 211 0.58 8.24 -7.15
CA MET A 211 -0.25 9.28 -7.75
C MET A 211 -1.17 8.72 -8.84
N GLY A 212 -0.65 7.82 -9.69
CA GLY A 212 -1.40 7.20 -10.78
C GLY A 212 -2.50 6.25 -10.30
N ILE A 213 -2.30 5.58 -9.16
CA ILE A 213 -3.30 4.69 -8.56
C ILE A 213 -4.18 5.35 -7.51
N GLY A 214 -3.85 6.57 -7.10
CA GLY A 214 -4.56 7.31 -6.06
C GLY A 214 -4.53 6.57 -4.72
N GLY A 215 -3.33 6.22 -4.28
CA GLY A 215 -3.11 5.47 -3.04
C GLY A 215 -3.51 6.19 -1.75
N SER A 216 -3.12 5.61 -0.62
CA SER A 216 -3.37 6.17 0.71
C SER A 216 -2.51 7.41 0.97
N SER A 217 -3.04 8.45 1.61
CA SER A 217 -2.22 9.60 2.03
C SER A 217 -1.11 9.23 3.03
N ASN A 218 -1.23 8.08 3.70
CA ASN A 218 -0.19 7.55 4.59
C ASN A 218 1.11 7.19 3.85
N THR A 219 1.10 7.05 2.53
CA THR A 219 2.32 6.79 1.75
C THR A 219 3.35 7.89 1.91
N VAL A 220 2.92 9.15 2.06
CA VAL A 220 3.84 10.27 2.32
C VAL A 220 4.64 10.01 3.60
N LEU A 221 4.01 9.53 4.67
CA LEU A 221 4.67 9.18 5.94
C LEU A 221 5.57 7.94 5.82
N HIS A 222 5.17 6.97 5.00
CA HIS A 222 5.87 5.69 4.89
C HIS A 222 7.06 5.75 3.95
N LEU A 223 6.90 6.32 2.75
CA LEU A 223 7.98 6.46 1.78
C LEU A 223 9.09 7.37 2.31
N THR A 224 8.75 8.46 3.01
CA THR A 224 9.75 9.34 3.64
C THR A 224 10.52 8.61 4.74
N ALA A 225 9.87 7.78 5.56
CA ALA A 225 10.54 6.98 6.58
C ALA A 225 11.45 5.90 5.97
N ILE A 226 10.99 5.19 4.95
CA ILE A 226 11.81 4.18 4.26
C ILE A 226 13.01 4.83 3.56
N ALA A 227 12.80 5.98 2.91
CA ALA A 227 13.88 6.76 2.28
C ALA A 227 14.93 7.20 3.30
N HIS A 228 14.48 7.67 4.48
CA HIS A 228 15.37 8.05 5.57
C HIS A 228 16.28 6.88 6.01
N GLU A 229 15.73 5.68 6.20
CA GLU A 229 16.51 4.48 6.55
C GLU A 229 17.46 4.03 5.43
N ALA A 230 17.14 4.36 4.18
CA ALA A 230 18.01 4.17 3.03
C ALA A 230 19.09 5.26 2.87
N GLY A 231 19.07 6.31 3.71
CA GLY A 231 19.98 7.45 3.63
C GLY A 231 19.62 8.45 2.52
N ILE A 232 18.37 8.46 2.07
CA ILE A 232 17.86 9.32 0.99
C ILE A 232 16.91 10.37 1.58
N GLU A 233 17.17 11.62 1.24
CA GLU A 233 16.24 12.71 1.54
C GLU A 233 15.10 12.74 0.50
N LEU A 234 13.86 12.69 0.98
CA LEU A 234 12.67 12.73 0.16
C LEU A 234 11.77 13.91 0.59
N PRO A 235 12.00 15.11 0.03
CA PRO A 235 11.26 16.31 0.44
C PRO A 235 9.77 16.19 0.15
N THR A 236 8.91 16.59 1.09
CA THR A 236 7.45 16.58 0.91
C THR A 236 6.98 17.32 -0.35
N PRO A 237 7.54 18.49 -0.75
CA PRO A 237 7.16 19.17 -1.99
C PRO A 237 7.32 18.33 -3.26
N LEU A 238 8.23 17.35 -3.27
CA LEU A 238 8.43 16.46 -4.42
C LEU A 238 7.16 15.66 -4.75
N PHE A 239 6.37 15.32 -3.73
CA PHE A 239 5.09 14.62 -3.93
C PHE A 239 4.11 15.49 -4.72
N ASP A 240 4.05 16.79 -4.46
CA ASP A 240 3.19 17.73 -5.20
C ASP A 240 3.68 17.91 -6.65
N GLU A 241 4.99 18.07 -6.84
CA GLU A 241 5.59 18.20 -8.16
C GLU A 241 5.27 16.98 -9.04
N ILE A 242 5.46 15.77 -8.50
CA ILE A 242 5.15 14.53 -9.20
C ILE A 242 3.64 14.39 -9.42
N SER A 243 2.82 14.76 -8.44
CA SER A 243 1.36 14.71 -8.58
C SER A 243 0.85 15.54 -9.75
N ARG A 244 1.32 16.78 -9.90
CA ARG A 244 0.89 17.71 -10.97
C ARG A 244 1.15 17.20 -12.39
N ARG A 245 2.14 16.31 -12.56
CA ARG A 245 2.50 15.76 -13.88
C ARG A 245 2.02 14.32 -14.09
N THR A 246 1.42 13.70 -13.08
CA THR A 246 1.06 12.28 -13.13
C THR A 246 -0.44 12.09 -13.32
N PRO A 247 -0.89 11.44 -14.40
CA PRO A 247 -2.30 11.19 -14.61
C PRO A 247 -2.83 10.12 -13.65
N TYR A 248 -4.00 10.36 -13.07
CA TYR A 248 -4.72 9.41 -12.22
C TYR A 248 -5.50 8.41 -13.07
N ILE A 249 -5.03 7.17 -13.17
CA ILE A 249 -5.50 6.18 -14.16
C ILE A 249 -6.23 4.96 -13.56
N THR A 250 -6.20 4.75 -12.24
CA THR A 250 -6.99 3.66 -11.62
C THR A 250 -7.83 4.17 -10.46
N LYS A 251 -9.13 3.91 -10.45
CA LYS A 251 -10.05 4.37 -9.40
C LYS A 251 -10.60 3.21 -8.57
N LEU A 252 -9.85 2.83 -7.53
CA LEU A 252 -10.19 1.74 -6.62
C LEU A 252 -10.91 2.23 -5.36
N SER A 253 -11.68 1.36 -4.72
CA SER A 253 -12.26 1.55 -3.40
C SER A 253 -11.19 2.01 -2.39
N PRO A 254 -11.46 3.04 -1.57
CA PRO A 254 -12.76 3.68 -1.34
C PRO A 254 -13.14 4.79 -2.35
N ALA A 255 -12.23 5.22 -3.23
CA ALA A 255 -12.53 6.30 -4.18
C ALA A 255 -13.40 5.84 -5.37
N GLY A 256 -13.37 4.55 -5.70
CA GLY A 256 -14.16 3.93 -6.77
C GLY A 256 -14.80 2.61 -6.36
N THR A 257 -15.31 1.86 -7.34
CA THR A 257 -16.04 0.61 -7.13
C THR A 257 -15.19 -0.64 -7.28
N HIS A 258 -14.05 -0.53 -7.95
CA HIS A 258 -13.11 -1.63 -8.17
C HIS A 258 -12.28 -1.92 -6.91
N HIS A 259 -11.85 -3.16 -6.75
CA HIS A 259 -11.04 -3.66 -5.64
C HIS A 259 -9.72 -4.25 -6.17
N MET A 260 -8.86 -4.72 -5.27
CA MET A 260 -7.53 -5.21 -5.68
C MET A 260 -7.59 -6.41 -6.62
N GLN A 261 -8.60 -7.28 -6.52
CA GLN A 261 -8.74 -8.39 -7.47
C GLN A 261 -9.00 -7.90 -8.90
N ASP A 262 -9.79 -6.82 -9.06
CA ASP A 262 -10.10 -6.25 -10.37
C ASP A 262 -8.84 -5.64 -10.97
N LEU A 263 -8.01 -4.96 -10.15
CA LEU A 263 -6.71 -4.45 -10.61
C LEU A 263 -5.76 -5.59 -11.00
N ASN A 264 -5.74 -6.70 -10.26
CA ASN A 264 -4.94 -7.87 -10.61
C ASN A 264 -5.34 -8.43 -11.97
N GLU A 265 -6.63 -8.62 -12.19
CA GLU A 265 -7.21 -9.16 -13.42
C GLU A 265 -7.03 -8.21 -14.62
N ALA A 266 -6.96 -6.89 -14.38
CA ALA A 266 -6.66 -5.89 -15.39
C ALA A 266 -5.19 -5.82 -15.82
N GLY A 267 -4.29 -6.60 -15.20
CA GLY A 267 -2.85 -6.64 -15.50
C GLY A 267 -1.94 -6.17 -14.37
N GLY A 268 -2.52 -5.76 -13.23
CA GLY A 268 -1.80 -5.42 -12.01
C GLY A 268 -0.94 -4.15 -12.10
N ILE A 269 -0.02 -4.01 -11.14
CA ILE A 269 0.86 -2.84 -11.03
C ILE A 269 1.82 -2.74 -12.22
N SER A 270 2.27 -3.86 -12.77
CA SER A 270 3.12 -3.86 -13.97
C SER A 270 2.41 -3.23 -15.19
N ALA A 271 1.10 -3.45 -15.36
CA ALA A 271 0.31 -2.78 -16.41
C ALA A 271 0.13 -1.27 -16.14
N VAL A 272 -0.11 -0.88 -14.89
CA VAL A 272 -0.15 0.54 -14.48
C VAL A 272 1.17 1.23 -14.80
N MET A 273 2.30 0.63 -14.42
CA MET A 273 3.63 1.17 -14.70
C MET A 273 3.89 1.28 -16.21
N LYS A 274 3.47 0.28 -17.00
CA LYS A 274 3.56 0.32 -18.46
C LYS A 274 2.78 1.49 -19.04
N GLU A 275 1.55 1.72 -18.59
CA GLU A 275 0.72 2.82 -19.06
C GLU A 275 1.33 4.18 -18.71
N LEU A 276 1.77 4.38 -17.47
CA LEU A 276 2.43 5.61 -17.01
C LEU A 276 3.77 5.87 -17.74
N SER A 277 4.49 4.82 -18.13
CA SER A 277 5.75 4.95 -18.86
C SER A 277 5.61 5.67 -20.21
N LYS A 278 4.40 5.66 -20.81
CA LYS A 278 4.11 6.36 -22.08
C LYS A 278 4.26 7.89 -21.98
N LYS A 279 4.19 8.45 -20.77
CA LYS A 279 4.42 9.89 -20.51
C LYS A 279 5.87 10.18 -20.05
N ASN A 280 6.78 9.21 -20.12
CA ASN A 280 8.17 9.32 -19.64
C ASN A 280 8.27 9.71 -18.15
N LEU A 281 7.33 9.25 -17.33
CA LEU A 281 7.26 9.58 -15.89
C LEU A 281 8.02 8.59 -14.98
N LEU A 282 8.55 7.51 -15.56
CA LEU A 282 9.22 6.44 -14.82
C LEU A 282 10.69 6.31 -15.23
N HIS A 283 11.54 6.11 -14.21
CA HIS A 283 12.93 5.74 -14.32
C HIS A 283 13.04 4.25 -14.64
N LEU A 284 13.12 3.92 -15.94
CA LEU A 284 13.03 2.55 -16.43
C LEU A 284 14.29 1.71 -16.15
N ASP A 285 15.43 2.34 -15.94
CA ASP A 285 16.70 1.63 -15.70
C ASP A 285 16.96 1.38 -14.21
N ALA A 286 16.01 1.79 -13.33
CA ALA A 286 16.07 1.49 -11.90
C ALA A 286 16.10 -0.02 -11.65
N LEU A 287 16.97 -0.44 -10.72
CA LEU A 287 17.18 -1.83 -10.35
C LEU A 287 16.02 -2.37 -9.51
N THR A 288 15.79 -3.67 -9.62
CA THR A 288 14.82 -4.45 -8.83
C THR A 288 15.44 -5.79 -8.45
N VAL A 289 14.77 -6.56 -7.59
CA VAL A 289 15.21 -7.90 -7.17
C VAL A 289 15.39 -8.91 -8.31
N THR A 290 14.89 -8.64 -9.53
CA THR A 290 14.97 -9.58 -10.67
C THR A 290 15.55 -8.97 -11.95
N GLY A 291 16.02 -7.71 -11.93
CA GLY A 291 16.42 -6.98 -13.14
C GLY A 291 16.01 -5.51 -13.06
N THR A 292 15.75 -4.87 -14.19
CA THR A 292 15.34 -3.45 -14.25
C THR A 292 13.82 -3.27 -14.31
N VAL A 293 13.34 -2.06 -14.02
CA VAL A 293 11.93 -1.68 -14.24
C VAL A 293 11.51 -1.87 -15.70
N ARG A 294 12.40 -1.58 -16.66
CA ARG A 294 12.17 -1.77 -18.10
C ARG A 294 11.84 -3.21 -18.45
N GLU A 295 12.65 -4.15 -17.98
CA GLU A 295 12.48 -5.59 -18.23
C GLU A 295 11.17 -6.08 -17.61
N ARG A 296 10.84 -5.60 -16.41
CA ARG A 296 9.61 -5.94 -15.71
C ARG A 296 8.35 -5.58 -16.51
N ILE A 297 8.30 -4.38 -17.07
CA ILE A 297 7.11 -3.88 -17.77
C ILE A 297 7.13 -4.19 -19.27
N ALA A 298 8.14 -4.89 -19.78
CA ALA A 298 8.33 -5.12 -21.22
C ALA A 298 7.10 -5.79 -21.85
N HIS A 299 6.56 -6.80 -21.18
CA HIS A 299 5.44 -7.62 -21.62
C HIS A 299 4.13 -7.37 -20.85
N ALA A 300 4.09 -6.32 -20.03
CA ALA A 300 2.88 -5.97 -19.31
C ALA A 300 1.84 -5.37 -20.27
N GLU A 301 0.59 -5.80 -20.12
CA GLU A 301 -0.54 -5.35 -20.93
C GLU A 301 -1.70 -4.94 -20.03
N VAL A 302 -2.43 -3.90 -20.44
CA VAL A 302 -3.71 -3.54 -19.82
C VAL A 302 -4.76 -4.47 -20.39
N LEU A 303 -5.27 -5.38 -19.56
CA LEU A 303 -6.25 -6.39 -19.94
C LEU A 303 -7.70 -5.89 -19.79
N ASP A 304 -7.93 -4.94 -18.89
CA ASP A 304 -9.21 -4.29 -18.70
C ASP A 304 -9.06 -2.76 -18.64
N PRO A 305 -9.42 -2.03 -19.72
CA PRO A 305 -9.31 -0.57 -19.77
C PRO A 305 -10.35 0.15 -18.91
N THR A 306 -11.36 -0.55 -18.37
CA THR A 306 -12.34 0.03 -17.43
C THR A 306 -11.77 0.15 -16.01
N VAL A 307 -10.75 -0.66 -15.69
CA VAL A 307 -10.04 -0.63 -14.40
C VAL A 307 -8.77 0.21 -14.49
N ILE A 308 -7.97 0.04 -15.56
CA ILE A 308 -6.76 0.81 -15.83
C ILE A 308 -6.99 1.68 -17.08
N HIS A 309 -7.25 2.96 -16.87
CA HIS A 309 -7.45 3.90 -17.96
C HIS A 309 -6.13 4.22 -18.67
N SER A 310 -6.23 4.63 -19.94
CA SER A 310 -5.07 5.16 -20.65
C SER A 310 -4.66 6.52 -20.10
N VAL A 311 -3.36 6.83 -20.14
CA VAL A 311 -2.83 8.17 -19.80
C VAL A 311 -3.39 9.31 -20.66
N ASP A 312 -4.03 9.00 -21.81
CA ASP A 312 -4.69 10.00 -22.65
C ASP A 312 -6.17 10.22 -22.28
N HIS A 313 -6.77 9.30 -21.50
CA HIS A 313 -8.13 9.40 -20.97
C HIS A 313 -8.17 9.06 -19.47
N PRO A 314 -7.36 9.73 -18.63
CA PRO A 314 -7.30 9.43 -17.21
C PRO A 314 -8.57 9.91 -16.49
N TYR A 315 -8.78 9.45 -15.25
CA TYR A 315 -9.83 9.99 -14.40
C TYR A 315 -9.60 11.48 -14.09
N ARG A 316 -8.33 11.85 -13.86
CA ARG A 316 -7.86 13.24 -13.73
C ARG A 316 -6.44 13.38 -14.28
N ASN A 317 -6.10 14.55 -14.80
CA ASN A 317 -4.77 14.83 -15.35
C ASN A 317 -3.69 15.03 -14.28
N GLU A 318 -4.10 15.24 -13.03
CA GLU A 318 -3.24 15.35 -11.86
C GLU A 318 -3.44 14.14 -10.94
N GLY A 319 -2.43 13.87 -10.12
CA GLY A 319 -2.33 12.71 -9.26
C GLY A 319 -3.34 12.68 -8.12
N GLY A 320 -3.38 11.55 -7.43
CA GLY A 320 -4.37 11.32 -6.38
C GLY A 320 -4.16 12.06 -5.06
N LEU A 321 -2.97 12.63 -4.81
CA LEU A 321 -2.63 13.36 -3.59
C LEU A 321 -2.21 14.80 -3.92
N ALA A 322 -2.45 15.73 -3.01
CA ALA A 322 -1.93 17.10 -3.08
C ALA A 322 -1.28 17.50 -1.76
N ILE A 323 -0.21 18.30 -1.86
CA ILE A 323 0.49 18.84 -0.68
C ILE A 323 0.10 20.31 -0.53
N LEU A 324 -0.49 20.64 0.61
CA LEU A 324 -0.94 21.98 0.96
C LEU A 324 0.05 22.64 1.91
N SER A 325 0.24 23.95 1.74
CA SER A 325 1.02 24.79 2.66
C SER A 325 0.28 26.10 2.93
N GLY A 326 0.58 26.72 4.07
CA GLY A 326 -0.03 27.99 4.45
C GLY A 326 0.14 28.28 5.93
N ASN A 327 -0.47 29.36 6.41
CA ASN A 327 -0.36 29.74 7.83
C ASN A 327 -0.92 28.70 8.82
N LEU A 328 -1.87 27.85 8.40
CA LEU A 328 -2.38 26.74 9.22
C LEU A 328 -1.53 25.46 9.13
N ALA A 329 -0.75 25.31 8.05
CA ALA A 329 0.12 24.17 7.79
C ALA A 329 1.48 24.71 7.33
N PRO A 330 2.30 25.24 8.27
CA PRO A 330 3.55 25.94 7.94
C PRO A 330 4.63 25.00 7.40
N ASP A 331 4.61 23.74 7.85
CA ASP A 331 5.38 22.67 7.22
C ASP A 331 4.60 22.22 5.98
N TYR A 332 3.70 21.23 6.10
CA TYR A 332 2.81 20.81 5.01
C TYR A 332 1.58 20.08 5.58
N ALA A 333 0.50 20.01 4.79
CA ALA A 333 -0.62 19.11 4.98
C ALA A 333 -0.84 18.25 3.72
N VAL A 334 -1.35 17.04 3.88
CA VAL A 334 -1.60 16.11 2.77
C VAL A 334 -3.10 15.93 2.63
N VAL A 335 -3.61 16.05 1.40
CA VAL A 335 -5.01 15.74 1.07
C VAL A 335 -5.07 14.73 -0.06
N LYS A 336 -5.98 13.76 0.05
CA LYS A 336 -6.28 12.84 -1.05
C LYS A 336 -7.18 13.53 -2.07
N ALA A 337 -6.57 14.30 -2.96
CA ALA A 337 -7.27 15.07 -3.99
C ALA A 337 -8.23 14.22 -4.84
N SER A 338 -7.90 12.95 -5.12
CA SER A 338 -8.76 12.05 -5.92
C SER A 338 -10.12 11.73 -5.29
N ALA A 339 -10.26 11.90 -3.97
CA ALA A 339 -11.50 11.67 -3.23
C ALA A 339 -12.26 12.98 -2.91
N VAL A 340 -11.73 14.14 -3.30
CA VAL A 340 -12.37 15.45 -3.09
C VAL A 340 -13.35 15.74 -4.23
N SER A 341 -14.56 16.17 -3.89
CA SER A 341 -15.57 16.61 -4.86
C SER A 341 -15.15 17.92 -5.53
N ASP A 342 -15.55 18.12 -6.78
CA ASP A 342 -15.06 19.26 -7.58
C ASP A 342 -15.44 20.62 -6.98
N ASP A 343 -16.59 20.70 -6.30
CA ASP A 343 -17.07 21.88 -5.57
C ASP A 343 -16.33 22.16 -4.26
N MET A 344 -15.57 21.18 -3.74
CA MET A 344 -14.78 21.29 -2.52
C MET A 344 -13.28 21.50 -2.77
N LEU A 345 -12.85 21.59 -4.03
CA LEU A 345 -11.46 21.90 -4.39
C LEU A 345 -11.02 23.29 -3.92
N THR A 346 -11.97 24.20 -3.74
CA THR A 346 -11.74 25.51 -3.10
C THR A 346 -12.86 25.75 -2.10
N TYR A 347 -12.51 25.79 -0.82
CA TYR A 347 -13.49 25.96 0.27
C TYR A 347 -13.07 27.11 1.20
N ARG A 348 -14.07 27.89 1.64
CA ARG A 348 -13.91 28.90 2.69
C ARG A 348 -15.08 28.78 3.66
N GLY A 349 -14.76 28.59 4.93
CA GLY A 349 -15.76 28.45 6.00
C GLY A 349 -15.26 28.99 7.33
N SER A 350 -16.14 28.99 8.33
CA SER A 350 -15.77 29.30 9.72
C SER A 350 -15.31 28.03 10.42
N ALA A 351 -14.14 28.08 11.07
CA ALA A 351 -13.61 26.92 11.78
C ALA A 351 -14.48 26.58 13.01
N LYS A 352 -14.83 25.31 13.16
CA LYS A 352 -15.28 24.73 14.42
C LYS A 352 -14.19 23.80 14.93
N CYS A 353 -13.60 24.15 16.07
CA CYS A 353 -12.42 23.48 16.60
C CYS A 353 -12.80 22.56 17.76
N PHE A 354 -12.16 21.39 17.81
CA PHE A 354 -12.29 20.39 18.85
C PHE A 354 -10.90 19.97 19.31
N ASN A 355 -10.76 19.62 20.59
CA ASN A 355 -9.47 19.20 21.16
C ASN A 355 -9.29 17.68 21.15
N SER A 356 -10.33 16.93 20.76
CA SER A 356 -10.30 15.47 20.64
C SER A 356 -11.24 14.98 19.55
N GLU A 357 -10.99 13.76 19.08
CA GLU A 357 -11.90 13.05 18.18
C GLU A 357 -13.27 12.85 18.83
N GLU A 358 -13.31 12.48 20.12
CA GLU A 358 -14.55 12.26 20.88
C GLU A 358 -15.43 13.51 20.93
N GLU A 359 -14.85 14.68 21.19
CA GLU A 359 -15.57 15.97 21.15
C GLU A 359 -16.15 16.25 19.77
N GLY A 360 -15.38 16.00 18.71
CA GLY A 360 -15.81 16.20 17.32
C GLY A 360 -16.93 15.26 16.91
N VAL A 361 -16.81 13.96 17.22
CA VAL A 361 -17.84 12.96 16.94
C VAL A 361 -19.12 13.27 17.71
N ASN A 362 -19.03 13.61 19.00
CA ASN A 362 -20.19 14.01 19.80
C ASN A 362 -20.88 15.25 19.20
N ALA A 363 -20.12 16.25 18.76
CA ALA A 363 -20.68 17.42 18.10
C ALA A 363 -21.40 17.07 16.78
N ILE A 364 -20.88 16.12 15.99
CA ILE A 364 -21.56 15.64 14.78
C ILE A 364 -22.86 14.92 15.13
N MET A 365 -22.81 13.99 16.10
CA MET A 365 -23.97 13.19 16.52
C MET A 365 -25.08 14.04 17.14
N GLU A 366 -24.71 15.13 17.83
CA GLU A 366 -25.65 16.10 18.39
C GLU A 366 -26.14 17.14 17.37
N GLY A 367 -25.72 17.04 16.10
CA GLY A 367 -26.14 17.95 15.03
C GLY A 367 -25.58 19.37 15.16
N LYS A 368 -24.43 19.55 15.81
CA LYS A 368 -23.76 20.85 16.00
C LYS A 368 -22.85 21.24 14.83
N ILE A 369 -22.68 20.38 13.83
CA ILE A 369 -21.94 20.65 12.58
C ILE A 369 -22.96 20.85 11.45
N HIS A 370 -22.78 21.88 10.62
CA HIS A 370 -23.71 22.28 9.56
C HIS A 370 -22.98 22.58 8.25
#